data_AF-A0A382SAC2-F1
#
_entry.id   AF-A0A382SAC2-F1
#
_cell.length_a   1.000
_cell.length_b   1.000
_cell.length_c   1.000
_cell.angle_alpha   90.00
_cell.angle_beta   90.00
_cell.angle_gamma   90.00
#
_symmetry.space_group_name_H-M   'P 1'
#
loop_
_entity.id
_entity.type
_entity.pdbx_description
1 polymer ?
#
loop_
_entity_poly.entity_id
_entity_poly.type
_entity_poly.pdbx_seq_one_letter_code
_entity_poly.pdbx_strand_id
1 'polypeptide(L)'
;MKILVIVGAIVTMVAAGSLAAGIVSYNSCGYDPETGNYLYDGNKVSAYGTMDSAMECALQGMLPEVVLNRLGIYGDEEAKTEGTKIYYTDKQKKEELESKKK
;
A
#
# COMPACT_ATOMS: atom_id res chain seq x y z
N MET A 1 16.70 -51.53 4.26
CA MET A 1 15.36 -51.02 4.67
C MET A 1 15.29 -49.56 4.23
N LYS A 2 14.46 -49.16 3.26
CA LYS A 2 13.00 -48.88 3.38
C LYS A 2 12.70 -48.04 4.64
N ILE A 3 12.02 -46.90 4.62
CA ILE A 3 11.47 -45.96 3.63
C ILE A 3 10.86 -44.83 4.49
N LEU A 4 10.86 -43.57 3.99
CA LEU A 4 10.03 -42.42 4.39
C LEU A 4 10.21 -41.90 5.84
N VAL A 5 10.18 -40.58 6.07
CA VAL A 5 8.94 -39.91 6.48
C VAL A 5 9.16 -38.38 6.56
N ILE A 6 8.33 -37.68 5.78
CA ILE A 6 7.61 -36.44 6.09
C ILE A 6 8.26 -35.06 5.82
N VAL A 7 7.70 -34.47 4.76
CA VAL A 7 7.42 -33.04 4.54
C VAL A 7 7.10 -32.29 5.84
N GLY A 8 7.90 -31.29 6.17
CA GLY A 8 7.60 -30.29 7.19
C GLY A 8 8.04 -28.92 6.72
N ALA A 9 7.27 -28.32 5.79
CA ALA A 9 7.39 -26.90 5.50
C ALA A 9 6.82 -26.12 6.70
N ILE A 10 7.69 -25.53 7.52
CA ILE A 10 7.32 -24.42 8.39
C ILE A 10 8.43 -23.38 8.28
N VAL A 11 8.40 -22.61 7.19
CA VAL A 11 9.11 -21.33 7.13
C VAL A 11 8.22 -20.33 7.87
N THR A 12 8.36 -20.27 9.19
CA THR A 12 7.88 -19.11 9.97
C THR A 12 9.09 -18.36 10.49
N MET A 13 9.79 -17.70 9.59
CA MET A 13 10.55 -16.51 9.95
C MET A 13 9.60 -15.33 9.75
N VAL A 14 8.69 -15.12 10.71
CA VAL A 14 8.13 -13.78 10.87
C VAL A 14 9.29 -12.97 11.43
N ALA A 15 10.02 -12.33 10.53
CA ALA A 15 11.05 -11.37 10.90
C ALA A 15 10.36 -10.27 11.70
N ALA A 16 10.40 -10.40 13.03
CA ALA A 16 10.22 -9.28 13.93
C ALA A 16 11.45 -8.37 13.77
N GLY A 17 11.44 -7.59 12.70
CA GLY A 17 12.33 -6.46 12.48
C GLY A 17 11.43 -5.29 12.10
N SER A 18 11.55 -4.10 12.65
CA SER A 18 12.59 -3.52 13.49
C SER A 18 11.98 -2.29 14.15
N LEU A 19 12.47 -1.98 15.37
CA LEU A 19 12.30 -0.68 15.99
C LEU A 19 12.90 0.38 15.06
N ALA A 20 12.06 1.02 14.26
CA ALA A 20 12.37 2.29 13.63
C ALA A 20 11.21 3.24 13.94
N ALA A 21 11.26 3.85 15.12
CA ALA A 21 10.74 5.20 15.28
C ALA A 21 11.67 6.18 14.53
N GLY A 22 11.90 5.90 13.25
CA GLY A 22 12.30 6.93 12.31
C GLY A 22 11.09 7.83 12.22
N ILE A 23 11.30 9.13 12.38
CA ILE A 23 10.28 10.14 12.13
C ILE A 23 9.97 9.99 10.63
N VAL A 24 8.99 9.15 10.30
CA VAL A 24 8.50 8.99 8.94
C VAL A 24 7.98 10.38 8.61
N SER A 25 8.66 11.04 7.68
CA SER A 25 8.13 12.23 7.04
C SER A 25 6.76 11.81 6.52
N TYR A 26 5.70 12.21 7.23
CA TYR A 26 4.35 11.95 6.82
C TYR A 26 4.20 12.62 5.47
N ASN A 27 4.33 11.84 4.38
CA ASN A 27 3.77 12.24 3.11
C ASN A 27 2.31 12.61 3.43
N SER A 28 1.87 13.79 2.99
CA SER A 28 0.60 14.38 3.40
C SER A 28 -0.63 13.50 3.15
N CYS A 29 -0.46 12.38 2.45
CA CYS A 29 -1.52 11.44 2.14
C CYS A 29 -1.60 10.20 3.06
N GLY A 30 -0.76 10.13 4.11
CA GLY A 30 -0.90 9.13 5.17
C GLY A 30 -0.45 7.71 4.82
N TYR A 31 -0.07 7.41 3.59
CA TYR A 31 0.47 6.08 3.25
C TYR A 31 1.99 6.02 3.40
N ASP A 32 2.44 4.99 4.11
CA ASP A 32 3.85 4.61 4.16
C ASP A 32 4.29 4.05 2.79
N PRO A 33 5.34 4.61 2.16
CA PRO A 33 5.70 4.25 0.80
C PRO A 33 6.31 2.84 0.68
N GLU A 34 6.88 2.30 1.75
CA GLU A 34 7.57 1.00 1.75
C GLU A 34 6.59 -0.15 2.03
N THR A 35 5.78 -0.01 3.07
CA THR A 35 4.86 -1.04 3.54
C THR A 35 3.47 -0.90 2.94
N GLY A 36 3.11 0.28 2.46
CA GLY A 36 1.75 0.61 2.04
C GLY A 36 0.78 0.76 3.20
N ASN A 37 1.23 0.73 4.45
CA ASN A 37 0.33 0.90 5.59
C ASN A 37 -0.22 2.33 5.64
N TYR A 38 -1.47 2.47 6.08
CA TYR A 38 -2.08 3.77 6.31
C TYR A 38 -1.80 4.24 7.74
N LEU A 39 -1.19 5.41 7.86
CA LEU A 39 -0.78 6.07 9.10
C LEU A 39 -1.79 7.19 9.41
N TYR A 40 -2.41 7.11 10.59
CA TYR A 40 -3.37 8.11 11.07
C TYR A 40 -3.08 8.50 12.53
N ASP A 41 -3.66 9.61 13.01
CA ASP A 41 -3.56 10.09 14.40
C ASP A 41 -2.13 10.04 15.00
N GLY A 42 -1.12 10.55 14.30
CA GLY A 42 0.22 10.72 14.86
C GLY A 42 0.99 9.43 15.21
N ASN A 43 0.65 8.29 14.57
CA ASN A 43 1.46 7.05 14.38
C ASN A 43 0.61 5.77 14.52
N LYS A 44 -0.72 5.86 14.49
CA LYS A 44 -1.56 4.66 14.45
C LYS A 44 -1.50 4.06 13.04
N VAL A 45 -1.27 2.76 12.98
CA VAL A 45 -1.11 2.02 11.72
C VAL A 45 -2.37 1.21 11.44
N SER A 46 -2.99 1.46 10.30
CA SER A 46 -3.96 0.56 9.66
C SER A 46 -3.26 -0.15 8.51
N ALA A 47 -3.45 -1.47 8.40
CA ALA A 47 -2.75 -2.27 7.39
C ALA A 47 -3.10 -1.87 5.94
N TYR A 48 -4.30 -1.33 5.70
CA TYR A 48 -4.80 -1.13 4.33
C TYR A 48 -5.43 0.25 4.04
N GLY A 49 -5.78 1.06 5.05
CA GLY A 49 -6.52 2.31 4.83
C GLY A 49 -7.94 2.08 4.29
N THR A 50 -8.55 3.10 3.70
CA THR A 50 -9.85 3.03 3.01
C THR A 50 -9.71 3.45 1.55
N MET A 51 -10.72 3.12 0.71
CA MET A 51 -10.78 3.61 -0.68
C MET A 51 -10.78 5.13 -0.73
N ASP A 52 -11.50 5.81 0.19
CA ASP A 52 -11.50 7.26 0.29
C ASP A 52 -10.10 7.83 0.53
N SER A 53 -9.37 7.30 1.51
CA SER A 53 -8.00 7.74 1.78
C SER A 53 -7.06 7.48 0.59
N ALA A 54 -7.25 6.36 -0.11
CA ALA A 54 -6.48 6.08 -1.34
C ALA A 54 -6.82 7.06 -2.46
N MET A 55 -8.09 7.44 -2.62
CA MET A 55 -8.53 8.46 -3.57
C MET A 55 -7.94 9.84 -3.23
N GLU A 56 -7.96 10.25 -1.97
CA GLU A 56 -7.37 11.53 -1.53
C GLU A 56 -5.87 11.60 -1.82
N CYS A 57 -5.16 10.48 -1.66
CA CYS A 57 -3.74 10.40 -2.01
C CYS A 57 -3.51 10.39 -3.53
N ALA A 58 -4.37 9.70 -4.29
CA ALA A 58 -4.34 9.67 -5.75
C ALA A 58 -4.59 11.06 -6.36
N LEU A 59 -5.49 11.86 -5.79
CA LEU A 59 -5.73 13.24 -6.22
C LEU A 59 -4.51 14.15 -6.06
N GLN A 60 -3.56 13.75 -5.22
CA GLN A 60 -2.28 14.43 -5.03
C GLN A 60 -1.14 13.79 -5.87
N GLY A 61 -1.39 12.67 -6.55
CA GLY A 61 -0.38 11.95 -7.33
C GLY A 61 0.71 11.33 -6.45
N MET A 62 0.38 10.97 -5.22
CA MET A 62 1.34 10.47 -4.23
C MET A 62 1.05 9.04 -3.78
N LEU A 63 0.11 8.35 -4.43
CA LEU A 63 -0.28 7.02 -3.97
C LEU A 63 0.88 6.04 -4.20
N PRO A 64 1.36 5.32 -3.17
CA PRO A 64 2.45 4.38 -3.32
C PRO A 64 2.07 3.20 -4.21
N GLU A 65 3.04 2.68 -4.95
CA GLU A 65 2.83 1.55 -5.88
C GLU A 65 2.35 0.28 -5.16
N VAL A 66 2.84 0.04 -3.94
CA VAL A 66 2.37 -1.06 -3.08
C VAL A 66 0.87 -0.95 -2.75
N VAL A 67 0.33 0.27 -2.67
CA VAL A 67 -1.11 0.49 -2.45
C VAL A 67 -1.86 0.30 -3.77
N LEU A 68 -1.35 0.86 -4.87
CA LEU A 68 -1.93 0.68 -6.21
C LEU A 68 -2.08 -0.81 -6.56
N ASN A 69 -1.07 -1.62 -6.25
CA ASN A 69 -1.02 -3.05 -6.57
C ASN A 69 -2.02 -3.92 -5.80
N ARG A 70 -2.72 -3.39 -4.79
CA ARG A 70 -3.73 -4.13 -4.02
C ARG A 70 -5.13 -3.52 -4.07
N LEU A 71 -5.29 -2.33 -4.66
CA LEU A 71 -6.57 -1.65 -4.74
C LEU A 71 -7.59 -2.51 -5.49
N GLY A 72 -8.75 -2.73 -4.87
CA GLY A 72 -9.86 -3.49 -5.46
C GLY A 72 -9.65 -5.00 -5.61
N ILE A 73 -8.44 -5.54 -5.39
CA ILE A 73 -8.14 -6.97 -5.62
C ILE A 73 -8.99 -7.90 -4.73
N TYR A 74 -9.22 -7.49 -3.49
CA TYR A 74 -9.95 -8.29 -2.50
C TYR A 74 -11.43 -7.90 -2.36
N GLY A 75 -11.91 -6.96 -3.19
CA GLY A 75 -13.28 -6.46 -3.13
C GLY A 75 -14.20 -7.05 -4.21
N ASP A 76 -15.45 -6.61 -4.19
CA ASP A 76 -16.44 -6.93 -5.22
C ASP A 76 -16.17 -6.12 -6.52
N GLU A 77 -17.04 -6.28 -7.52
CA GLU A 77 -16.90 -5.59 -8.81
C GLU A 77 -16.95 -4.06 -8.67
N GLU A 78 -17.65 -3.54 -7.67
CA GLU A 78 -17.69 -2.11 -7.35
C GLU A 78 -16.32 -1.65 -6.84
N ALA A 79 -15.75 -2.36 -5.86
CA ALA A 79 -14.43 -2.06 -5.33
C ALA A 79 -13.31 -2.19 -6.39
N LYS A 80 -13.40 -3.12 -7.33
CA LYS A 80 -12.47 -3.21 -8.48
C LYS A 80 -12.58 -2.01 -9.40
N THR A 81 -13.82 -1.59 -9.69
CA THR A 81 -14.09 -0.42 -10.51
C THR A 81 -13.56 0.85 -9.85
N GLU A 82 -13.79 1.00 -8.55
CA GLU A 82 -13.29 2.11 -7.76
C GLU A 82 -11.75 2.11 -7.67
N GLY A 83 -11.14 0.96 -7.39
CA GLY A 83 -9.69 0.81 -7.37
C GLY A 83 -9.04 1.18 -8.72
N THR A 84 -9.68 0.78 -9.82
CA THR A 84 -9.24 1.16 -11.18
C THR A 84 -9.34 2.66 -11.40
N LYS A 85 -10.43 3.30 -10.94
CA LYS A 85 -10.59 4.75 -10.99
C LYS A 85 -9.48 5.47 -10.23
N ILE A 86 -9.20 5.04 -9.00
CA ILE A 86 -8.14 5.62 -8.16
C ILE A 86 -6.77 5.50 -8.85
N TYR A 87 -6.46 4.34 -9.44
CA TYR A 87 -5.22 4.11 -10.19
C TYR A 87 -5.04 5.14 -11.32
N TYR A 88 -6.07 5.34 -12.16
CA TYR A 88 -5.98 6.27 -13.27
C TYR A 88 -5.92 7.73 -12.81
N THR A 89 -6.61 8.08 -11.73
CA THR A 89 -6.52 9.42 -11.12
C THR A 89 -5.10 9.72 -10.64
N ASP A 90 -4.47 8.79 -9.91
CA ASP A 90 -3.09 8.95 -9.44
C ASP A 90 -2.10 9.09 -10.60
N LYS A 91 -2.25 8.23 -11.62
CA LYS A 91 -1.39 8.26 -12.81
C LYS A 91 -1.48 9.59 -13.55
N GLN A 92 -2.69 10.07 -13.84
CA GLN A 92 -2.90 11.38 -14.48
C GLN A 92 -2.28 12.50 -13.66
N LYS A 93 -2.44 12.47 -12.34
CA LYS A 93 -1.90 13.51 -11.47
C LYS A 93 -0.37 13.50 -11.43
N LYS A 94 0.25 12.32 -11.40
CA LYS A 94 1.71 12.18 -11.49
C LYS A 94 2.23 12.75 -12.81
N GLU A 95 1.61 12.41 -13.93
CA GLU A 95 1.97 12.94 -15.25
C GLU A 95 1.81 14.48 -15.31
N GLU A 96 0.73 15.04 -14.74
CA GLU A 96 0.56 16.50 -14.62
C GLU A 96 1.68 17.15 -13.81
N LEU A 97 2.04 16.57 -12.66
CA LEU A 97 3.09 17.10 -11.79
C LEU A 97 4.47 17.03 -12.45
N GLU A 98 4.75 15.97 -13.19
CA GLU A 98 5.98 15.84 -13.98
C GLU A 98 6.03 16.85 -15.13
N SER A 99 4.90 17.09 -15.81
CA SER A 99 4.83 18.09 -16.89
C SER A 99 5.08 19.51 -16.41
N LYS A 100 4.66 19.84 -15.18
CA LYS A 100 4.86 21.16 -14.55
C LYS A 100 6.28 21.38 -14.01
N LYS A 101 7.07 20.31 -13.87
CA LYS A 101 8.48 20.39 -13.44
C LYS A 101 9.44 20.65 -14.61
N LYS A 102 8.96 20.54 -15.86
CA LYS A 102 9.71 20.91 -17.07
C LYS A 102 9.55 22.39 -17.38
#